data_AF-G5ACJ0-F1
#
_entry.id   AF-G5ACJ0-F1
#
_cell.length_a   1.000
_cell.length_b   1.000
_cell.length_c   1.000
_cell.angle_alpha   90.00
_cell.angle_beta   90.00
_cell.angle_gamma   90.00
#
_symmetry.space_group_name_H-M   'P 1'
#
loop_
_entity.id
_entity.type
_entity.pdbx_description
1 polymer ?
#
loop_
_entity_poly.entity_id
_entity_poly.type
_entity_poly.pdbx_seq_one_letter_code
_entity_poly.pdbx_strand_id
1 'polypeptide(L)'
;MPAFEAFHRLNGYCRVPRPFVVPSDERWPTLLWGLKLGIIVKGIRRGTYSTQVSHDRARLVELGFVWDTYEFEWSERIMPALETFHRLHGHCRVPVSFVVPLDENWPRLLLHPKLHGLKLGFALAGVRRRGYYFDQIARSMDALEAIEFDLMTPVTKKWEDRVEPMLATFEQLHGHRDVPRDFVVPSSSPWIKKDWGIQLGNG
;
A
#
# COMPACT_ATOMS: atom_id res chain seq x y z
N MET A 1 20.38 -11.09 8.43
CA MET A 1 18.93 -11.28 8.71
C MET A 1 18.44 -12.74 8.52
N PRO A 2 18.92 -13.72 9.29
CA PRO A 2 18.63 -15.14 8.99
C PRO A 2 17.15 -15.53 9.15
N ALA A 3 16.44 -14.93 10.10
CA ALA A 3 15.02 -15.19 10.34
C ALA A 3 14.11 -14.69 9.22
N PHE A 4 14.47 -13.58 8.58
CA PHE A 4 13.68 -13.04 7.48
C PHE A 4 13.87 -13.86 6.19
N GLU A 5 15.10 -14.31 5.93
CA GLU A 5 15.42 -15.22 4.83
C GLU A 5 14.75 -16.57 4.98
N ALA A 6 14.77 -17.15 6.20
CA ALA A 6 14.06 -18.38 6.49
C ALA A 6 12.54 -18.20 6.30
N PHE A 7 11.98 -17.07 6.76
CA PHE A 7 10.58 -16.75 6.52
C PHE A 7 10.26 -16.69 5.03
N HIS A 8 11.04 -15.94 4.25
CA HIS A 8 10.86 -15.84 2.80
C HIS A 8 10.95 -17.21 2.14
N ARG A 9 11.98 -18.00 2.44
CA ARG A 9 12.17 -19.32 1.83
C ARG A 9 10.98 -20.25 2.08
N LEU A 10 10.41 -20.22 3.29
CA LEU A 10 9.31 -21.10 3.67
C LEU A 10 7.94 -20.63 3.18
N ASN A 11 7.77 -19.32 2.98
CA ASN A 11 6.47 -18.74 2.65
C ASN A 11 6.36 -18.31 1.19
N GLY A 12 7.48 -18.08 0.52
CA GLY A 12 7.55 -17.44 -0.79
C GLY A 12 7.27 -15.94 -0.75
N TYR A 13 7.13 -15.33 0.43
CA TYR A 13 6.81 -13.91 0.61
C TYR A 13 7.37 -13.33 1.91
N CYS A 14 7.36 -12.00 2.01
CA CYS A 14 8.04 -11.24 3.06
C CYS A 14 7.12 -10.42 3.99
N ARG A 15 5.80 -10.57 3.84
CA ARG A 15 4.82 -10.00 4.78
C ARG A 15 4.69 -10.85 6.04
N VAL A 16 5.58 -10.62 7.00
CA VAL A 16 5.52 -11.28 8.32
C VAL A 16 4.32 -10.75 9.12
N PRO A 17 3.38 -11.61 9.56
CA PRO A 17 2.28 -11.20 10.45
C PRO A 17 2.82 -10.63 11.76
N ARG A 18 2.17 -9.57 12.29
CA ARG A 18 2.61 -8.95 13.56
C ARG A 18 2.76 -9.94 14.73
N PRO A 19 1.85 -10.90 14.96
CA PRO A 19 2.00 -11.85 16.08
C PRO A 19 2.94 -13.02 15.75
N PHE A 20 3.56 -13.06 14.56
CA PHE A 20 4.38 -14.18 14.16
C PHE A 20 5.61 -14.33 15.06
N VAL A 21 5.71 -15.53 15.64
CA VAL A 21 6.84 -16.01 16.43
C VAL A 21 7.42 -17.21 15.68
N VAL A 22 8.73 -17.25 15.54
CA VAL A 22 9.41 -18.37 14.89
C VAL A 22 9.10 -19.67 15.67
N PRO A 23 8.49 -20.68 15.03
CA PRO A 23 8.15 -21.93 15.69
C PRO A 23 9.40 -22.77 15.96
N SER A 24 9.34 -23.60 17.00
CA SER A 24 10.38 -24.59 17.31
C SER A 24 10.24 -25.83 16.43
N ASP A 25 10.60 -25.68 15.16
CA ASP A 25 10.48 -26.70 14.12
C ASP A 25 11.78 -26.77 13.31
N GLU A 26 12.14 -27.96 12.83
CA GLU A 26 13.34 -28.27 12.05
C GLU A 26 13.52 -27.40 10.78
N ARG A 27 12.42 -26.84 10.26
CA ARG A 27 12.42 -25.90 9.12
C ARG A 27 13.11 -24.56 9.46
N TRP A 28 13.32 -24.29 10.75
CA TRP A 28 13.95 -23.07 11.27
C TRP A 28 15.25 -23.40 12.01
N PRO A 29 16.31 -22.60 11.83
CA PRO A 29 17.50 -22.68 12.68
C PRO A 29 17.12 -22.54 14.16
N THR A 30 17.64 -23.44 15.00
CA THR A 30 17.33 -23.52 16.44
C THR A 30 17.55 -22.21 17.18
N LEU A 31 18.60 -21.45 16.79
CA LEU A 31 18.92 -20.12 17.34
C LEU A 31 17.83 -19.06 17.10
N LEU A 32 16.89 -19.32 16.20
CA LEU A 32 15.81 -18.38 15.85
C LEU A 32 14.48 -18.75 16.52
N TRP A 33 14.37 -19.93 17.14
CA TRP A 33 13.13 -20.38 17.77
C TRP A 33 12.67 -19.41 18.86
N GLY A 34 11.36 -19.12 18.91
CA GLY A 34 10.78 -18.16 19.85
C GLY A 34 11.02 -16.68 19.50
N LEU A 35 11.76 -16.38 18.42
CA LEU A 35 11.99 -15.01 17.99
C LEU A 35 10.68 -14.37 17.54
N LYS A 36 10.31 -13.23 18.15
CA LYS A 36 9.14 -12.43 17.79
C LYS A 36 9.37 -11.64 16.50
N LEU A 37 9.58 -12.35 15.39
CA LEU A 37 9.95 -11.78 14.09
C LEU A 37 8.94 -10.74 13.59
N GLY A 38 7.63 -10.93 13.86
CA GLY A 38 6.60 -9.93 13.53
C GLY A 38 6.78 -8.59 14.25
N ILE A 39 7.30 -8.61 15.49
CA ILE A 39 7.62 -7.40 16.26
C ILE A 39 8.90 -6.74 15.74
N ILE A 40 9.90 -7.54 15.36
CA ILE A 40 11.14 -7.03 14.77
C ILE A 40 10.86 -6.33 13.44
N VAL A 41 10.10 -6.96 12.55
CA VAL A 41 9.69 -6.36 11.26
C VAL A 41 8.92 -5.04 11.49
N LYS A 42 8.06 -4.99 12.52
CA LYS A 42 7.40 -3.73 12.92
C LYS A 42 8.42 -2.66 13.37
N GLY A 43 9.45 -3.05 14.13
CA GLY A 43 10.53 -2.15 14.55
C GLY A 43 11.38 -1.65 13.38
N ILE A 44 11.67 -2.51 12.41
CA ILE A 44 12.38 -2.13 11.17
C ILE A 44 11.61 -1.02 10.45
N ARG A 45 10.30 -1.19 10.26
CA ARG A 45 9.42 -0.18 9.62
C ARG A 45 9.34 1.14 10.40
N ARG A 46 9.58 1.11 11.71
CA ARG A 46 9.61 2.31 12.58
C ARG A 46 10.99 2.97 12.66
N GLY A 47 11.99 2.43 11.97
CA GLY A 47 13.36 2.93 12.02
C GLY A 47 14.14 2.55 13.28
N THR A 48 13.62 1.67 14.14
CA THR A 48 14.30 1.21 15.37
C THR A 48 15.64 0.53 15.08
N TYR A 49 15.81 -0.03 13.89
CA TYR A 49 17.00 -0.76 13.46
C TYR A 49 17.69 -0.05 12.28
N SER A 50 17.72 1.28 12.26
CA SER A 50 18.22 2.07 11.12
C SER A 50 19.64 1.69 10.71
N THR A 51 20.56 1.47 11.66
CA THR A 51 21.94 1.04 11.38
C THR A 51 22.00 -0.31 10.68
N GLN A 52 21.27 -1.31 11.21
CA GLN A 52 21.22 -2.65 10.64
C GLN A 52 20.53 -2.66 9.28
N VAL A 53 19.48 -1.86 9.12
CA VAL A 53 18.76 -1.67 7.86
C VAL A 53 19.67 -1.06 6.79
N SER A 54 20.48 -0.07 7.15
CA SER A 54 21.44 0.55 6.22
C SER A 54 22.49 -0.44 5.75
N HIS A 55 23.02 -1.26 6.67
CA HIS A 55 23.97 -2.32 6.34
C HIS A 55 23.34 -3.39 5.42
N ASP A 56 22.12 -3.85 5.75
CA ASP A 56 21.45 -4.95 5.05
C ASP A 56 20.48 -4.47 3.95
N ARG A 57 20.59 -3.22 3.49
CA ARG A 57 19.60 -2.58 2.60
C ARG A 57 19.40 -3.32 1.30
N ALA A 58 20.49 -3.69 0.61
CA ALA A 58 20.44 -4.42 -0.66
C ALA A 58 19.76 -5.78 -0.48
N ARG A 59 20.07 -6.47 0.61
CA ARG A 59 19.48 -7.78 0.94
C ARG A 59 17.98 -7.68 1.26
N LEU A 60 17.56 -6.62 1.94
CA LEU A 60 16.13 -6.34 2.18
C LEU A 60 15.38 -6.06 0.87
N VAL A 61 16.02 -5.41 -0.11
CA VAL A 61 15.44 -5.20 -1.45
C VAL A 61 15.32 -6.52 -2.20
N GLU A 62 16.39 -7.32 -2.23
CA GLU A 62 16.42 -8.63 -2.89
C GLU A 62 15.35 -9.58 -2.34
N LEU A 63 15.12 -9.56 -1.03
CA LEU A 63 14.09 -10.36 -0.37
C LEU A 63 12.68 -9.77 -0.52
N GLY A 64 12.49 -8.62 -1.19
CA GLY A 64 11.17 -8.01 -1.33
C GLY A 64 10.57 -7.56 0.01
N PHE A 65 11.38 -6.98 0.90
CA PHE A 65 10.88 -6.46 2.17
C PHE A 65 9.82 -5.38 1.95
N VAL A 66 8.62 -5.61 2.49
CA VAL A 66 7.52 -4.65 2.45
C VAL A 66 7.74 -3.57 3.50
N TRP A 67 8.16 -2.39 3.03
CA TRP A 67 8.40 -1.20 3.85
C TRP A 67 7.10 -0.53 4.28
N ASP A 68 6.28 -0.19 3.30
CA ASP A 68 4.96 0.39 3.52
C ASP A 68 3.89 -0.69 3.31
N THR A 69 3.22 -1.04 4.40
CA THR A 69 2.15 -2.04 4.35
C THR A 69 0.87 -1.49 3.74
N TYR A 70 0.62 -0.18 3.81
CA TYR A 70 -0.55 0.42 3.16
C TYR A 70 -0.36 0.45 1.65
N GLU A 71 0.82 0.87 1.20
CA GLU A 71 1.19 0.86 -0.22
C GLU A 71 1.03 -0.55 -0.80
N PHE A 72 1.66 -1.55 -0.18
CA PHE A 72 1.56 -2.94 -0.63
C PHE A 72 0.11 -3.47 -0.61
N GLU A 73 -0.66 -3.18 0.44
CA GLU A 73 -2.07 -3.61 0.47
C GLU A 73 -2.90 -2.95 -0.63
N TRP A 74 -2.60 -1.71 -0.98
CA TRP A 74 -3.30 -1.00 -2.04
C TRP A 74 -2.91 -1.54 -3.41
N SER A 75 -1.63 -1.49 -3.76
CA SER A 75 -1.11 -1.82 -5.09
C SER A 75 -1.29 -3.30 -5.43
N GLU A 76 -1.00 -4.19 -4.48
CA GLU A 76 -0.98 -5.63 -4.76
C GLU A 76 -2.33 -6.31 -4.51
N ARG A 77 -3.27 -5.63 -3.84
CA ARG A 77 -4.52 -6.28 -3.41
C ARG A 77 -5.77 -5.47 -3.68
N ILE A 78 -5.88 -4.26 -3.14
CA ILE A 78 -7.14 -3.50 -3.21
C ILE A 78 -7.40 -3.01 -4.64
N MET A 79 -6.43 -2.36 -5.29
CA MET A 79 -6.60 -1.85 -6.65
C MET A 79 -6.88 -2.96 -7.66
N PRO A 80 -6.08 -4.05 -7.75
CA PRO A 80 -6.36 -5.11 -8.72
C PRO A 80 -7.71 -5.80 -8.46
N ALA A 81 -8.10 -5.96 -7.20
CA ALA A 81 -9.41 -6.52 -6.87
C ALA A 81 -10.55 -5.56 -7.25
N LEU A 82 -10.35 -4.25 -7.12
CA LEU A 82 -11.32 -3.25 -7.52
C LEU A 82 -11.48 -3.18 -9.04
N GLU A 83 -10.37 -3.18 -9.79
CA GLU A 83 -10.35 -3.25 -11.26
C GLU A 83 -11.05 -4.51 -11.75
N THR A 84 -10.77 -5.66 -11.11
CA THR A 84 -11.43 -6.92 -11.42
C THR A 84 -12.93 -6.85 -11.15
N PHE A 85 -13.34 -6.30 -9.99
CA PHE A 85 -14.74 -6.12 -9.67
C PHE A 85 -15.44 -5.23 -10.70
N HIS A 86 -14.83 -4.11 -11.08
CA HIS A 86 -15.35 -3.22 -12.11
C HIS A 86 -15.50 -3.96 -13.45
N ARG A 87 -14.49 -4.71 -13.89
CA ARG A 87 -14.54 -5.52 -15.12
C ARG A 87 -15.68 -6.54 -15.11
N LEU A 88 -15.96 -7.17 -13.96
CA LEU A 88 -16.98 -8.21 -13.84
C LEU A 88 -18.41 -7.66 -13.66
N HIS A 89 -18.56 -6.50 -13.04
CA HIS A 89 -19.87 -5.96 -12.65
C HIS A 89 -20.25 -4.65 -13.37
N GLY A 90 -19.32 -4.04 -14.11
CA GLY A 90 -19.50 -2.76 -14.79
C GLY A 90 -19.65 -1.55 -13.86
N HIS A 91 -19.31 -1.68 -12.57
CA HIS A 91 -19.38 -0.59 -11.61
C HIS A 91 -18.50 -0.84 -10.38
N CYS A 92 -18.23 0.21 -9.60
CA CYS A 92 -17.43 0.15 -8.37
C CYS A 92 -18.25 0.12 -7.05
N ARG A 93 -19.56 -0.15 -7.12
CA ARG A 93 -20.47 -0.25 -5.95
C ARG A 93 -20.34 -1.59 -5.21
N VAL A 94 -19.16 -1.83 -4.63
CA VAL A 94 -18.85 -3.06 -3.88
C VAL A 94 -19.61 -3.10 -2.54
N PRO A 95 -20.46 -4.13 -2.27
CA PRO A 95 -21.12 -4.30 -0.98
C PRO A 95 -20.12 -4.47 0.17
N VAL A 96 -20.42 -3.94 1.37
CA VAL A 96 -19.49 -4.00 2.53
C VAL A 96 -19.13 -5.44 2.93
N SER A 97 -20.06 -6.38 2.75
CA SER A 97 -19.86 -7.81 3.02
C SER A 97 -19.08 -8.54 1.94
N PHE A 98 -18.78 -7.90 0.80
CA PHE A 98 -18.12 -8.54 -0.32
C PHE A 98 -16.71 -8.99 0.05
N VAL A 99 -16.47 -10.28 -0.19
CA VAL A 99 -15.18 -10.94 -0.03
C VAL A 99 -14.80 -11.49 -1.40
N VAL A 100 -13.57 -11.20 -1.84
CA VAL A 100 -13.06 -11.71 -3.10
C VAL A 100 -13.16 -13.26 -3.10
N PRO A 101 -13.94 -13.86 -4.02
CA PRO A 101 -14.18 -15.29 -4.09
C PRO A 101 -12.95 -16.05 -4.62
N LEU A 102 -12.97 -17.37 -4.46
CA LEU A 102 -11.92 -18.32 -4.89
C LEU A 102 -12.08 -18.76 -6.37
N ASP A 103 -12.62 -17.92 -7.25
CA ASP A 103 -12.97 -18.31 -8.62
C ASP A 103 -11.97 -17.83 -9.68
N GLU A 104 -12.01 -18.44 -10.87
CA GLU A 104 -11.03 -18.23 -11.96
C GLU A 104 -11.10 -16.85 -12.61
N ASN A 105 -12.18 -16.09 -12.38
CA ASN A 105 -12.33 -14.75 -12.94
C ASN A 105 -11.52 -13.70 -12.17
N TRP A 106 -11.03 -14.05 -10.97
CA TRP A 106 -10.16 -13.19 -10.20
C TRP A 106 -8.72 -13.49 -10.57
N PRO A 107 -7.97 -12.49 -11.05
CA PRO A 107 -6.66 -12.75 -11.59
C PRO A 107 -5.81 -13.37 -10.48
N ARG A 108 -5.24 -14.55 -10.76
CA ARG A 108 -4.15 -15.12 -9.97
C ARG A 108 -2.92 -14.27 -10.23
N LEU A 109 -2.94 -13.00 -9.82
CA LEU A 109 -1.80 -12.12 -10.02
C LEU A 109 -0.62 -12.78 -9.34
N LEU A 110 0.40 -12.96 -10.17
CA LEU A 110 1.64 -13.65 -9.92
C LEU A 110 2.16 -13.31 -8.52
N LEU A 111 2.36 -14.35 -7.70
CA LEU A 111 3.01 -14.38 -6.37
C LEU A 111 2.15 -14.41 -5.10
N HIS A 112 0.80 -14.39 -5.12
CA HIS A 112 0.09 -14.64 -3.85
C HIS A 112 -1.28 -15.32 -3.97
N PRO A 113 -1.50 -16.48 -3.32
CA PRO A 113 -2.82 -17.13 -3.18
C PRO A 113 -3.90 -16.33 -2.42
N LYS A 114 -3.76 -15.01 -2.23
CA LYS A 114 -4.48 -14.20 -1.21
C LYS A 114 -5.20 -12.95 -1.72
N LEU A 115 -5.54 -12.83 -3.00
CA LEU A 115 -6.71 -12.00 -3.33
C LEU A 115 -7.96 -12.61 -2.70
N HIS A 116 -8.07 -13.93 -2.77
CA HIS A 116 -9.15 -14.68 -2.16
C HIS A 116 -9.23 -14.44 -0.64
N GLY A 117 -10.44 -14.17 -0.14
CA GLY A 117 -10.65 -13.81 1.26
C GLY A 117 -10.37 -12.35 1.60
N LEU A 118 -9.93 -11.52 0.64
CA LEU A 118 -9.87 -10.07 0.83
C LEU A 118 -11.28 -9.52 1.04
N LYS A 119 -11.52 -8.93 2.21
CA LYS A 119 -12.76 -8.21 2.54
C LYS A 119 -12.78 -6.85 1.81
N LEU A 120 -12.82 -6.88 0.49
CA LEU A 120 -12.73 -5.70 -0.38
C LEU A 120 -13.83 -4.69 -0.04
N GLY A 121 -15.06 -5.16 0.20
CA GLY A 121 -16.16 -4.30 0.64
C GLY A 121 -15.87 -3.52 1.92
N PHE A 122 -15.28 -4.19 2.90
CA PHE A 122 -14.89 -3.57 4.17
C PHE A 122 -13.73 -2.58 3.99
N ALA A 123 -12.74 -2.92 3.18
CA ALA A 123 -11.61 -2.04 2.87
C ALA A 123 -12.09 -0.73 2.23
N LEU A 124 -12.97 -0.83 1.22
CA LEU A 124 -13.53 0.33 0.51
C LEU A 124 -14.49 1.13 1.39
N ALA A 125 -15.19 0.50 2.34
CA ALA A 125 -15.94 1.24 3.36
C ALA A 125 -15.01 2.07 4.27
N GLY A 126 -13.81 1.56 4.56
CA GLY A 126 -12.75 2.29 5.28
C GLY A 126 -12.21 3.48 4.47
N VAL A 127 -11.97 3.28 3.17
CA VAL A 127 -11.62 4.36 2.23
C VAL A 127 -12.67 5.47 2.29
N ARG A 128 -13.94 5.13 2.04
CA ARG A 128 -15.06 6.09 1.96
C ARG A 128 -15.35 6.81 3.28
N ARG A 129 -15.33 6.09 4.41
CA ARG A 129 -15.77 6.64 5.71
C ARG A 129 -14.66 7.22 6.57
N ARG A 130 -13.41 6.76 6.39
CA ARG A 130 -12.29 7.10 7.28
C ARG A 130 -11.12 7.78 6.57
N GLY A 131 -11.10 7.78 5.24
CA GLY A 131 -9.99 8.29 4.44
C GLY A 131 -8.76 7.38 4.53
N TYR A 132 -8.96 6.07 4.66
CA TYR A 132 -7.84 5.12 4.56
C TYR A 132 -7.24 5.13 3.16
N TYR A 133 -5.95 4.82 3.07
CA TYR A 133 -5.21 4.77 1.80
C TYR A 133 -5.17 6.10 1.06
N PHE A 134 -5.25 7.23 1.78
CA PHE A 134 -5.28 8.57 1.18
C PHE A 134 -4.15 8.78 0.17
N ASP A 135 -2.90 8.59 0.59
CA ASP A 135 -1.75 8.85 -0.28
C ASP A 135 -1.81 7.94 -1.51
N GLN A 136 -2.19 6.68 -1.33
CA GLN A 136 -2.34 5.71 -2.41
C GLN A 136 -3.44 6.08 -3.42
N ILE A 137 -4.60 6.55 -2.92
CA ILE A 137 -5.71 7.05 -3.74
C ILE A 137 -5.24 8.26 -4.55
N ALA A 138 -4.56 9.20 -3.90
CA ALA A 138 -4.05 10.40 -4.54
C ALA A 138 -2.96 10.10 -5.59
N ARG A 139 -2.22 9.00 -5.48
CA ARG A 139 -1.29 8.52 -6.51
C ARG A 139 -1.95 7.76 -7.66
N SER A 140 -3.20 7.34 -7.48
CA SER A 140 -3.91 6.44 -8.40
C SER A 140 -5.20 7.07 -8.94
N MET A 141 -5.31 8.40 -8.95
CA MET A 141 -6.54 9.10 -9.31
C MET A 141 -6.98 8.78 -10.73
N ASP A 142 -6.07 8.83 -11.70
CA ASP A 142 -6.37 8.47 -13.09
C ASP A 142 -6.90 7.02 -13.23
N ALA A 143 -6.27 6.08 -12.53
CA ALA A 143 -6.68 4.68 -12.54
C ALA A 143 -8.07 4.48 -11.89
N LEU A 144 -8.37 5.23 -10.84
CA LEU A 144 -9.67 5.22 -10.17
C LEU A 144 -10.77 5.86 -11.03
N GLU A 145 -10.45 6.94 -11.76
CA GLU A 145 -11.36 7.58 -12.71
C GLU A 145 -11.68 6.66 -13.89
N ALA A 146 -10.68 5.94 -14.41
CA ALA A 146 -10.84 4.99 -15.51
C ALA A 146 -11.81 3.83 -15.21
N ILE A 147 -12.02 3.51 -13.92
CA ILE A 147 -12.97 2.49 -13.45
C ILE A 147 -14.21 3.10 -12.78
N GLU A 148 -14.44 4.40 -12.98
CA GLU A 148 -15.58 5.15 -12.45
C GLU A 148 -15.76 4.94 -10.93
N PHE A 149 -14.63 4.91 -10.19
CA PHE A 149 -14.65 4.71 -8.75
C PHE A 149 -15.13 5.97 -8.03
N ASP A 150 -16.38 5.95 -7.59
CA ASP A 150 -16.98 7.03 -6.82
C ASP A 150 -16.37 7.12 -5.40
N LEU A 151 -15.49 8.12 -5.25
CA LEU A 151 -14.98 8.63 -3.98
C LEU A 151 -16.02 9.55 -3.33
N MET A 152 -17.21 9.04 -2.97
CA MET A 152 -18.19 9.83 -2.23
C MET A 152 -17.53 10.47 -1.00
N THR A 153 -17.22 11.77 -1.11
CA THR A 153 -17.41 12.99 -0.27
C THR A 153 -16.85 13.24 1.15
N PRO A 154 -16.53 12.32 2.09
CA PRO A 154 -15.85 12.71 3.35
C PRO A 154 -14.36 13.01 3.22
N VAL A 155 -13.78 12.80 2.03
CA VAL A 155 -12.35 13.01 1.76
C VAL A 155 -12.02 14.50 1.64
N THR A 156 -12.96 15.37 1.29
CA THR A 156 -12.68 16.77 0.88
C THR A 156 -11.96 17.60 1.95
N LYS A 157 -12.37 17.57 3.22
CA LYS A 157 -11.70 18.39 4.25
C LYS A 157 -10.29 17.88 4.59
N LYS A 158 -10.13 16.56 4.77
CA LYS A 158 -8.79 15.96 4.99
C LYS A 158 -7.90 16.10 3.76
N TRP A 159 -8.51 16.10 2.57
CA TRP A 159 -7.87 16.32 1.30
C TRP A 159 -7.34 17.75 1.21
N GLU A 160 -8.17 18.75 1.44
CA GLU A 160 -7.76 20.17 1.49
C GLU A 160 -6.60 20.36 2.47
N ASP A 161 -6.71 19.91 3.72
CA ASP A 161 -5.64 20.05 4.72
C ASP A 161 -4.31 19.38 4.29
N ARG A 162 -4.40 18.27 3.55
CA ARG A 162 -3.25 17.49 3.10
C ARG A 162 -2.62 18.03 1.82
N VAL A 163 -3.44 18.61 0.94
CA VAL A 163 -3.12 19.08 -0.41
C VAL A 163 -2.75 20.55 -0.44
N GLU A 164 -3.28 21.38 0.46
CA GLU A 164 -2.98 22.81 0.52
C GLU A 164 -1.47 23.11 0.61
N PRO A 165 -0.64 22.40 1.42
CA PRO A 165 0.80 22.64 1.42
C PRO A 165 1.47 22.36 0.06
N MET A 166 0.94 21.40 -0.69
CA MET A 166 1.41 21.05 -2.03
C MET A 166 1.00 22.11 -3.06
N LEU A 167 -0.24 22.62 -2.98
CA LEU A 167 -0.70 23.74 -3.81
C LEU A 167 0.09 25.03 -3.53
N ALA A 168 0.39 25.32 -2.26
CA ALA A 168 1.23 26.45 -1.90
C ALA A 168 2.66 26.32 -2.46
N THR A 169 3.21 25.10 -2.46
CA THR A 169 4.52 24.83 -3.08
C THR A 169 4.46 25.02 -4.60
N PHE A 170 3.39 24.55 -5.25
CA PHE A 170 3.18 24.76 -6.68
C PHE A 170 3.06 26.26 -7.03
N GLU A 171 2.24 26.99 -6.28
CA GLU A 171 2.06 28.44 -6.45
C GLU A 171 3.37 29.21 -6.28
N GLN A 172 4.21 28.82 -5.33
CA GLN A 172 5.53 29.42 -5.16
C GLN A 172 6.44 29.19 -6.38
N LEU A 173 6.33 28.02 -7.03
CA LEU A 173 7.16 27.64 -8.18
C LEU A 173 6.65 28.23 -9.50
N HIS A 174 5.33 28.37 -9.66
CA HIS A 174 4.68 28.69 -10.93
C HIS A 174 3.95 30.04 -10.94
N GLY A 175 3.73 30.65 -9.78
CA GLY A 175 3.04 31.94 -9.64
C GLY A 175 1.52 31.86 -9.75
N HIS A 176 0.94 30.66 -9.85
CA HIS A 176 -0.51 30.42 -9.94
C HIS A 176 -0.88 29.05 -9.34
N ARG A 177 -2.18 28.81 -9.15
CA ARG A 177 -2.72 27.52 -8.66
C ARG A 177 -3.41 26.66 -9.73
N ASP A 178 -3.34 27.07 -10.99
CA ASP A 178 -3.83 26.26 -12.12
C ASP A 178 -2.90 25.07 -12.38
N VAL A 179 -3.04 24.03 -11.57
CA VAL A 179 -2.21 22.82 -11.64
C VAL A 179 -2.65 21.98 -12.85
N PRO A 180 -1.74 21.64 -13.79
CA PRO A 180 -2.04 20.74 -14.89
C PRO A 180 -2.58 19.40 -14.39
N ARG A 181 -3.58 18.83 -15.09
CA ARG A 181 -4.26 17.58 -14.68
C ARG A 181 -3.30 16.41 -14.46
N ASP A 182 -2.26 16.31 -15.28
CA ASP A 182 -1.23 15.29 -15.26
C ASP A 182 -0.05 15.60 -14.33
N PHE A 183 -0.12 16.71 -13.57
CA PHE A 183 0.96 17.09 -12.67
C PHE A 183 1.05 16.12 -11.49
N VAL A 184 2.21 15.46 -11.40
CA VAL A 184 2.60 14.60 -10.30
C VAL A 184 3.74 15.26 -9.52
N VAL A 185 3.61 15.33 -8.20
CA VAL A 185 4.62 15.92 -7.32
C VAL A 185 5.99 15.24 -7.53
N PRO A 186 7.03 15.97 -7.98
CA PRO A 186 8.31 15.36 -8.31
C PRO A 186 9.10 14.98 -7.05
N SER A 187 9.99 14.00 -7.20
CA SER A 187 10.84 13.48 -6.12
C SER A 187 12.08 14.35 -5.86
N SER A 188 11.91 15.67 -5.82
CA SER A 188 13.00 16.64 -5.67
C SER A 188 12.58 17.85 -4.85
N SER A 189 13.55 18.55 -4.26
CA SER A 189 13.34 19.84 -3.59
C SER A 189 12.62 20.83 -4.54
N PRO A 190 11.69 21.68 -4.06
CA PRO A 190 11.29 21.91 -2.65
C PRO A 190 10.30 20.91 -2.06
N TRP A 191 9.86 19.91 -2.82
CA TRP A 191 8.86 18.95 -2.39
C TRP A 191 9.41 17.98 -1.34
N ILE A 192 8.66 17.80 -0.26
CA ILE A 192 9.04 16.88 0.82
C ILE A 192 8.71 15.44 0.47
N LYS A 193 9.52 14.51 0.97
CA LYS A 193 9.47 13.08 0.59
C LYS A 193 8.10 12.41 0.74
N LYS A 194 7.28 12.86 1.71
CA LYS A 194 5.92 12.33 1.91
C LYS A 194 4.93 12.73 0.80
N ASP A 195 5.25 13.76 0.03
CA ASP A 195 4.38 14.33 -1.01
C ASP A 195 4.71 13.78 -2.40
N TRP A 196 5.86 13.12 -2.56
CA TRP A 196 6.30 12.60 -3.84
C TRP A 196 5.32 11.60 -4.45
N GLY A 197 5.08 11.77 -5.75
CA GLY A 197 4.20 10.93 -6.54
C GLY A 197 2.71 11.24 -6.40
N ILE A 198 2.31 12.16 -5.51
CA ILE A 198 0.91 12.58 -5.39
C ILE A 198 0.47 13.28 -6.68
N GLN A 199 -0.65 12.84 -7.27
CA GLN A 199 -1.28 13.55 -8.38
C GLN A 199 -1.99 14.78 -7.81
N LEU A 200 -1.40 15.95 -8.05
CA LEU A 200 -1.89 17.21 -7.50
C LEU A 200 -2.89 17.89 -8.43
N GLY A 201 -2.74 17.65 -9.74
CA GLY A 201 -3.73 18.03 -10.74
C GLY A 201 -5.02 17.26 -10.51
N ASN A 202 -6.14 17.98 -10.43
CA ASN A 202 -7.46 17.38 -10.40
C ASN A 202 -8.22 17.79 -11.67
N GLY A 203 -9.06 16.90 -12.19
CA GLY A 203 -10.02 17.22 -13.26
C GLY A 203 -11.19 18.06 -12.75
#